data_AF-A0A411E821-F1
#
_entry.id   AF-A0A411E821-F1
#
_cell.length_a   1.000
_cell.length_b   1.000
_cell.length_c   1.000
_cell.angle_alpha   90.00
_cell.angle_beta   90.00
_cell.angle_gamma   90.00
#
_symmetry.space_group_name_H-M   'P 1'
#
loop_
_entity.id
_entity.type
_entity.pdbx_description
1 polymer ?
#
loop_
_entity_poly.entity_id
_entity_poly.type
_entity_poly.pdbx_seq_one_letter_code
_entity_poly.pdbx_strand_id
1 'polypeptide(L)'
;MTSWSDKELEALCDPNNHKIRFDGYDYWWYHKINGKWELHSIKEYENYQKPYSYLEYWRNLWERELISRRRIAMKKKLSLEKKIWDICAVLEYETYQKVLEIHKLDPTLTNKEIAAMLSVSQQLVGRYLKDAA
;
A
#
# COMPACT_ATOMS: atom_id res chain seq x y z
N MET A 1 8.21 -11.31 -4.08
CA MET A 1 8.13 -9.90 -3.63
C MET A 1 9.48 -9.53 -3.07
N THR A 2 9.96 -8.35 -3.42
CA THR A 2 11.16 -7.75 -2.82
C THR A 2 10.86 -7.33 -1.38
N SER A 3 11.91 -7.08 -0.58
CA SER A 3 11.80 -6.58 0.80
C SER A 3 11.49 -5.08 0.89
N TRP A 4 11.47 -4.37 -0.24
CA TRP A 4 11.16 -2.94 -0.31
C TRP A 4 9.71 -2.67 0.08
N SER A 5 9.50 -1.61 0.86
CA SER A 5 8.17 -1.04 1.11
C SER A 5 7.59 -0.42 -0.16
N ASP A 6 6.29 -0.12 -0.16
CA ASP A 6 5.62 0.45 -1.34
C ASP A 6 6.20 1.83 -1.73
N LYS A 7 6.55 2.66 -0.74
CA LYS A 7 7.21 3.95 -0.97
C LYS A 7 8.61 3.81 -1.56
N GLU A 8 9.36 2.81 -1.11
CA GLU A 8 10.69 2.53 -1.63
C GLU A 8 10.63 1.98 -3.06
N LEU A 9 9.65 1.12 -3.35
CA LEU A 9 9.37 0.67 -4.72
C LEU A 9 8.97 1.82 -5.64
N GLU A 10 8.13 2.74 -5.16
CA GLU A 10 7.79 3.95 -5.93
C GLU A 10 9.04 4.78 -6.25
N ALA A 11 9.92 4.98 -5.28
CA ALA A 11 11.18 5.68 -5.49
C ALA A 11 12.08 4.95 -6.50
N LEU A 12 12.16 3.62 -6.42
CA LEU A 12 12.91 2.76 -7.35
C LEU A 12 12.30 2.68 -8.76
N CYS A 13 11.03 3.01 -8.94
CA CYS A 13 10.43 3.08 -10.28
C CYS A 13 10.74 4.41 -10.98
N ASP A 14 11.11 5.46 -10.24
CA ASP A 14 11.39 6.78 -10.80
C ASP A 14 12.81 6.85 -11.40
N PRO A 15 12.96 7.06 -12.72
CA PRO A 15 14.27 7.20 -13.36
C PRO A 15 15.16 8.28 -12.76
N ASN A 16 14.58 9.35 -12.20
CA ASN A 16 15.33 10.45 -11.57
C ASN A 16 16.01 10.03 -10.27
N ASN A 17 15.58 8.92 -9.68
CA ASN A 17 16.20 8.32 -8.50
C ASN A 17 17.29 7.33 -8.87
N HIS A 18 17.78 7.33 -10.11
CA HIS A 18 18.91 6.51 -10.53
C HIS A 18 20.01 7.34 -11.16
N LYS A 19 21.25 6.91 -10.94
CA LYS A 19 22.40 7.43 -11.67
C LYS A 19 23.46 6.34 -11.79
N ILE A 20 24.14 6.33 -12.92
CA ILE A 20 25.34 5.51 -13.13
C ILE A 20 26.53 6.47 -13.18
N ARG A 21 27.58 6.20 -12.42
CA ARG A 21 28.79 7.03 -12.36
C ARG A 21 30.02 6.20 -12.66
N PHE A 22 30.93 6.78 -13.43
CA PHE A 22 32.27 6.25 -13.64
C PHE A 22 33.20 6.81 -12.58
N ASP A 23 33.98 5.96 -11.91
CA ASP A 23 34.91 6.38 -10.84
C ASP A 23 36.37 6.55 -11.33
N GLY A 24 36.62 6.32 -12.61
CA GLY A 24 37.97 6.29 -13.19
C GLY A 24 38.43 4.88 -13.59
N TYR A 25 37.76 3.84 -13.08
CA TYR A 25 38.04 2.43 -13.36
C TYR A 25 36.78 1.70 -13.83
N ASP A 26 35.71 1.78 -13.04
CA ASP A 26 34.46 1.06 -13.25
C ASP A 26 33.22 1.97 -13.17
N TYR A 27 32.10 1.44 -13.65
CA TYR A 27 30.78 2.05 -13.54
C TYR A 27 30.05 1.53 -12.31
N TRP A 28 29.43 2.44 -11.58
CA TRP A 28 28.67 2.19 -10.36
C TRP A 28 27.24 2.68 -10.49
N TRP A 29 26.29 1.81 -10.18
CA TRP A 29 24.86 2.17 -10.17
C TRP A 29 24.41 2.56 -8.77
N TYR A 30 23.90 3.79 -8.64
CA TYR A 30 23.31 4.33 -7.43
C TYR A 30 21.79 4.51 -7.60
N HIS A 31 21.09 4.41 -6.48
CA HIS A 31 19.68 4.72 -6.36
C HIS A 31 19.43 5.73 -5.24
N LYS A 32 18.31 6.44 -5.30
CA LYS A 32 17.90 7.40 -4.29
C LYS A 32 16.62 6.93 -3.60
N ILE A 33 16.74 6.56 -2.33
CA ILE A 33 15.61 6.16 -1.49
C ILE A 33 15.61 7.03 -0.23
N ASN A 34 14.43 7.46 0.22
CA ASN A 34 14.28 8.31 1.40
C ASN A 34 15.19 9.57 1.38
N GLY A 35 15.40 10.12 0.18
CA GLY A 35 16.25 11.30 -0.03
C GLY A 35 17.76 11.04 -0.11
N LYS A 36 18.23 9.82 0.17
CA LYS A 36 19.66 9.47 0.23
C LYS A 36 20.10 8.69 -1.00
N TRP A 37 21.26 9.04 -1.54
CA TRP A 37 21.90 8.28 -2.61
C TRP A 37 22.71 7.14 -2.01
N GLU A 38 22.40 5.92 -2.40
CA GLU A 38 23.06 4.70 -1.95
C GLU A 38 23.51 3.88 -3.15
N LEU A 39 24.53 3.05 -2.94
CA LEU A 39 25.01 2.16 -3.98
C LEU A 39 24.01 1.00 -4.13
N HIS A 40 23.51 0.80 -5.35
CA HIS A 40 22.47 -0.20 -5.60
C HIS A 40 23.04 -1.62 -5.75
N SER A 41 24.20 -1.73 -6.39
CA SER A 41 24.87 -3.01 -6.65
C SER A 41 26.21 -3.06 -5.93
N ILE A 42 26.47 -4.18 -5.25
CA ILE A 42 27.78 -4.47 -4.66
C ILE A 42 28.85 -4.66 -5.75
N LYS A 43 28.43 -5.12 -6.94
CA LYS A 43 29.34 -5.31 -8.08
C LYS A 43 29.48 -4.05 -8.90
N GLU A 44 30.72 -3.75 -9.20
CA GLU A 44 31.21 -2.86 -10.23
C GLU A 44 30.87 -3.39 -11.64
N TYR A 45 30.91 -2.48 -12.61
CA TYR A 45 30.62 -2.80 -14.00
C TYR A 45 31.68 -2.20 -14.94
N GLU A 46 32.26 -3.04 -15.79
CA GLU A 46 33.30 -2.63 -16.75
C GLU A 46 32.82 -1.65 -17.83
N ASN A 47 31.51 -1.64 -18.13
CA ASN A 47 30.92 -0.77 -19.16
C ASN A 47 29.59 -0.18 -18.69
N TYR A 48 29.20 0.95 -19.28
CA TYR A 48 27.96 1.68 -18.94
C TYR A 48 26.69 0.92 -19.34
N GLN A 49 26.74 0.16 -20.43
CA GLN A 49 25.57 -0.54 -21.00
C GLN A 49 25.06 -1.64 -20.05
N LYS A 50 25.95 -2.29 -19.31
CA LYS A 50 25.63 -3.36 -18.37
C LYS A 50 24.80 -2.89 -17.16
N PRO A 51 25.20 -1.88 -16.37
CA PRO A 51 24.37 -1.35 -15.30
C PRO A 51 23.10 -0.69 -15.84
N TYR A 52 23.14 -0.08 -17.03
CA TYR A 52 21.96 0.47 -17.67
C TYR A 52 20.91 -0.61 -17.98
N SER A 53 21.30 -1.71 -18.62
CA SER A 53 20.39 -2.84 -18.90
C SER A 53 19.86 -3.50 -17.62
N TYR A 54 20.68 -3.57 -16.56
CA TYR A 54 20.24 -4.07 -15.25
C TYR A 54 19.20 -3.14 -14.62
N LEU A 55 19.44 -1.83 -14.67
CA LEU A 55 18.48 -0.83 -14.21
C LEU A 55 17.14 -0.98 -14.94
N GLU A 56 17.13 -1.11 -16.27
CA GLU A 56 15.89 -1.32 -17.01
C GLU A 56 15.18 -2.61 -16.62
N TYR A 57 15.92 -3.71 -16.48
CA TYR A 57 15.37 -4.99 -16.05
C TYR A 57 14.70 -4.89 -14.67
N TRP A 58 15.42 -4.33 -13.68
CA TRP A 58 14.92 -4.21 -12.32
C TRP A 58 13.76 -3.24 -12.20
N ARG A 59 13.80 -2.11 -12.93
CA ARG A 59 12.68 -1.16 -12.98
C ARG A 59 11.40 -1.83 -13.45
N ASN A 60 11.47 -2.63 -14.53
CA ASN A 60 10.32 -3.40 -15.00
C ASN A 60 9.77 -4.38 -13.95
N LEU A 61 10.64 -5.03 -13.18
CA LEU A 61 10.22 -5.93 -12.10
C LEU A 61 9.56 -5.17 -10.94
N TRP A 62 10.13 -4.05 -10.52
CA TRP A 62 9.57 -3.20 -9.46
C TRP A 62 8.22 -2.62 -9.84
N GLU A 63 8.06 -2.14 -11.08
CA GLU A 63 6.78 -1.65 -11.59
C GLU A 63 5.71 -2.74 -11.57
N ARG A 64 6.03 -3.94 -12.06
CA ARG A 64 5.11 -5.10 -12.03
C ARG A 64 4.74 -5.47 -10.60
N GLU A 65 5.70 -5.46 -9.69
CA GLU A 65 5.46 -5.73 -8.28
C GLU A 65 4.54 -4.68 -7.67
N LEU A 66 4.83 -3.39 -7.87
CA LEU A 66 4.04 -2.27 -7.34
C LEU A 66 2.59 -2.30 -7.85
N ILE A 67 2.38 -2.55 -9.14
CA ILE A 67 1.05 -2.73 -9.73
C ILE A 67 0.33 -3.91 -9.08
N SER A 68 1.02 -5.04 -8.89
CA SER A 68 0.45 -6.22 -8.25
C SER A 68 0.03 -5.95 -6.81
N ARG A 69 0.89 -5.28 -6.01
CA ARG A 69 0.60 -4.89 -4.63
C ARG A 69 -0.61 -3.96 -4.54
N ARG A 70 -0.66 -2.92 -5.39
CA ARG A 70 -1.81 -1.99 -5.49
C ARG A 70 -3.10 -2.72 -5.85
N ARG A 71 -3.06 -3.66 -6.80
CA ARG A 71 -4.23 -4.47 -7.17
C ARG A 71 -4.72 -5.36 -6.03
N ILE A 72 -3.79 -5.98 -5.28
CA ILE A 72 -4.15 -6.80 -4.11
C ILE A 72 -4.78 -5.94 -3.02
N ALA A 73 -4.19 -4.78 -2.72
CA ALA A 73 -4.72 -3.84 -1.73
C ALA A 73 -6.12 -3.35 -2.12
N MET A 74 -6.32 -2.94 -3.37
CA MET A 74 -7.62 -2.55 -3.91
C MET A 74 -8.65 -3.67 -3.80
N LYS A 75 -8.29 -4.91 -4.18
CA LYS A 75 -9.20 -6.06 -4.08
C LYS A 75 -9.61 -6.34 -2.63
N LYS A 76 -8.66 -6.25 -1.68
CA LYS A 76 -8.94 -6.40 -0.25
C LYS A 76 -9.91 -5.32 0.24
N LYS A 77 -9.65 -4.05 -0.12
CA LYS A 77 -10.51 -2.92 0.22
C LYS A 77 -11.94 -3.12 -0.30
N LEU A 78 -12.11 -3.40 -1.60
CA LEU A 78 -13.42 -3.63 -2.20
C LEU A 78 -14.14 -4.84 -1.60
N SER A 79 -13.40 -5.91 -1.28
CA SER A 79 -13.98 -7.08 -0.62
C SER A 79 -14.46 -6.76 0.79
N LEU A 80 -13.78 -5.87 1.51
CA LEU A 80 -14.17 -5.43 2.84
C LEU A 80 -15.41 -4.53 2.78
N GLU A 81 -15.41 -3.54 1.87
CA GLU A 81 -16.55 -2.67 1.60
C GLU A 81 -17.80 -3.47 1.23
N LYS A 82 -17.66 -4.48 0.37
CA LYS A 82 -18.77 -5.37 0.03
C LYS A 82 -19.35 -6.07 1.26
N LYS A 83 -18.50 -6.64 2.12
CA LYS A 83 -18.96 -7.31 3.34
C LYS A 83 -19.69 -6.36 4.29
N ILE A 84 -19.20 -5.13 4.43
CA ILE A 84 -19.87 -4.08 5.22
C ILE A 84 -21.24 -3.76 4.62
N TRP A 85 -21.32 -3.60 3.29
CA TRP A 85 -22.59 -3.35 2.61
C TRP A 85 -23.58 -4.50 2.79
N ASP A 86 -23.10 -5.75 2.68
CA ASP A 86 -23.89 -6.94 2.94
C ASP A 86 -24.46 -6.89 4.38
N ILE A 87 -23.66 -6.55 5.40
CA ILE A 87 -24.14 -6.36 6.80
C ILE A 87 -25.20 -5.26 6.90
N CYS A 88 -24.98 -4.11 6.26
CA CYS A 88 -25.94 -3.00 6.26
C CYS A 88 -27.30 -3.43 5.68
N ALA A 89 -27.27 -4.25 4.62
CA ALA A 89 -28.46 -4.71 3.90
C ALA A 89 -29.27 -5.80 4.61
N VAL A 90 -28.71 -6.50 5.61
CA VAL A 90 -29.44 -7.55 6.36
C VAL A 90 -30.60 -6.92 7.12
N LEU A 91 -31.84 -7.20 6.71
CA LEU A 91 -33.05 -6.63 7.31
C LEU A 91 -33.32 -7.15 8.73
N GLU A 92 -32.87 -8.37 9.02
CA GLU A 92 -33.09 -9.06 10.30
C GLU A 92 -32.22 -8.51 11.43
N TYR A 93 -31.14 -7.82 11.11
CA TYR A 93 -30.19 -7.32 12.10
C TYR A 93 -30.65 -5.98 12.64
N GLU A 94 -30.70 -5.88 13.96
CA GLU A 94 -30.87 -4.60 14.63
C GLU A 94 -29.66 -3.70 14.39
N THR A 95 -29.87 -2.38 14.45
CA THR A 95 -28.78 -1.39 14.29
C THR A 95 -27.62 -1.65 15.24
N TYR A 96 -27.90 -2.09 16.47
CA TYR A 96 -26.86 -2.47 17.44
C TYR A 96 -25.95 -3.56 16.89
N GLN A 97 -26.51 -4.66 16.40
CA GLN A 97 -25.76 -5.80 15.84
C GLN A 97 -24.95 -5.37 14.61
N LYS A 98 -25.54 -4.58 13.72
CA LYS A 98 -24.85 -4.05 12.53
C LYS A 98 -23.62 -3.22 12.92
N VAL A 99 -23.75 -2.34 13.92
CA VAL A 99 -22.62 -1.53 14.40
C VAL A 99 -21.49 -2.41 14.92
N LEU A 100 -21.80 -3.43 15.72
CA LEU A 100 -20.78 -4.32 16.27
C LEU A 100 -20.07 -5.15 15.20
N GLU A 101 -20.82 -5.74 14.26
CA GLU A 101 -20.24 -6.55 13.19
C GLU A 101 -19.38 -5.70 12.25
N ILE A 102 -19.81 -4.47 11.92
CA ILE A 102 -19.01 -3.54 11.10
C ILE A 102 -17.73 -3.15 11.84
N HIS A 103 -17.80 -2.80 13.13
CA HIS A 103 -16.62 -2.41 13.89
C HIS A 103 -15.65 -3.58 14.10
N LYS A 104 -16.15 -4.79 14.29
CA LYS A 104 -15.34 -6.02 14.36
C LYS A 104 -14.64 -6.31 13.03
N LEU A 105 -15.34 -6.07 11.93
CA LEU A 105 -14.83 -6.31 10.58
C LEU A 105 -13.79 -5.26 10.16
N ASP A 106 -14.01 -4.00 10.51
CA ASP A 106 -13.07 -2.90 10.30
C ASP A 106 -13.05 -1.92 11.49
N PRO A 107 -12.14 -2.14 12.46
CA PRO A 107 -12.00 -1.28 13.63
C PRO A 107 -11.48 0.12 13.31
N THR A 108 -10.98 0.37 12.08
CA THR A 108 -10.41 1.65 11.69
C THR A 108 -11.48 2.67 11.27
N LEU A 109 -12.70 2.21 11.01
CA LEU A 109 -13.83 3.07 10.69
C LEU A 109 -14.21 3.94 11.88
N THR A 110 -14.39 5.22 11.60
CA THR A 110 -14.85 6.19 12.59
C THR A 110 -16.34 6.01 12.88
N ASN A 111 -16.79 6.42 14.08
CA ASN A 111 -18.21 6.46 14.42
C ASN A 111 -19.03 7.28 13.40
N LYS A 112 -18.41 8.30 12.79
CA LYS A 112 -19.01 9.11 11.72
C LYS A 112 -19.30 8.30 10.46
N GLU A 113 -18.35 7.48 10.03
CA GLU A 113 -18.50 6.65 8.82
C GLU A 113 -19.55 5.56 9.04
N ILE A 114 -19.51 4.87 10.18
CA ILE A 114 -20.50 3.83 10.52
C ILE A 114 -21.92 4.43 10.60
N ALA A 115 -22.05 5.59 11.22
CA ALA A 115 -23.33 6.31 11.33
C ALA A 115 -23.90 6.69 9.96
N ALA A 116 -23.04 7.16 9.04
CA ALA A 116 -23.45 7.51 7.69
C ALA A 116 -23.93 6.28 6.89
N MET A 117 -23.23 5.15 7.01
CA MET A 117 -23.60 3.90 6.32
C MET A 117 -24.95 3.34 6.79
N LEU A 118 -25.24 3.45 8.09
CA LEU A 118 -26.48 2.95 8.68
C LEU A 118 -27.61 4.00 8.75
N SER A 119 -27.35 5.24 8.32
CA SER A 119 -28.28 6.38 8.43
C SER A 119 -28.77 6.63 9.86
N VAL A 120 -27.84 6.60 10.83
CA VAL A 120 -28.12 6.86 12.27
C VAL A 120 -27.24 7.97 12.83
N SER A 121 -27.43 8.36 14.09
CA SER A 121 -26.59 9.38 14.73
C SER A 121 -25.24 8.80 15.17
N GLN A 122 -24.18 9.62 15.10
CA GLN A 122 -22.84 9.25 15.56
C GLN A 122 -22.80 8.92 17.05
N GLN A 123 -23.64 9.60 17.84
CA GLN A 123 -23.80 9.38 19.28
C GLN A 123 -24.34 7.97 19.57
N LEU A 124 -25.29 7.50 18.74
CA LEU A 124 -25.86 6.16 18.88
C LEU A 124 -24.81 5.08 18.65
N VAL A 125 -24.00 5.23 17.59
CA VAL A 125 -22.88 4.32 17.29
C VAL A 125 -21.89 4.29 18.45
N GLY A 126 -21.48 5.47 18.94
CA GLY A 126 -20.56 5.56 20.08
C GLY A 126 -21.10 4.90 21.35
N ARG A 127 -22.41 5.03 21.62
CA ARG A 127 -23.07 4.34 22.73
C ARG A 127 -22.99 2.83 22.57
N TYR A 128 -23.37 2.29 21.40
CA TYR A 128 -23.35 0.86 21.14
C TYR A 128 -21.97 0.23 21.26
N LEU A 129 -20.93 0.92 20.77
CA LEU A 129 -19.55 0.45 20.93
C LEU A 129 -19.08 0.49 22.38
N LYS A 130 -19.54 1.47 23.17
CA LYS A 130 -19.22 1.56 24.60
C LYS A 130 -19.94 0.48 25.42
N ASP A 131 -21.18 0.18 25.09
CA ASP A 131 -21.99 -0.82 25.81
C ASP A 131 -21.47 -2.26 25.58
N ALA A 132 -20.71 -2.48 24.50
CA ALA A 132 -20.11 -3.76 24.14
C ALA A 132 -18.64 -3.94 24.61
N ALA A 133 -18.03 -2.91 25.21
CA ALA A 133 -16.66 -2.90 25.73
C ALA A 133 -16.60 -3.35 27.19
#